data_AF-A0A832FT32-F1
#
_entry.id   AF-A0A832FT32-F1
#
_cell.length_a   1.000
_cell.length_b   1.000
_cell.length_c   1.000
_cell.angle_alpha   90.00
_cell.angle_beta   90.00
_cell.angle_gamma   90.00
#
_symmetry.space_group_name_H-M   'P 1'
#
loop_
_entity.id
_entity.type
_entity.pdbx_description
1 polymer ?
#
loop_
_entity_poly.entity_id
_entity_poly.type
_entity_poly.pdbx_seq_one_letter_code
_entity_poly.pdbx_strand_id
1 'polypeptide(L)'
;MRDWLKTGGVRAARQRLVALFFARTGEKPLPGRTRALLACILIAALLLFLGYPAFVWLLASWRGSPYYGHAFLVPPLAALAAWRQWPSVRRAPRQSDGLGLLLAAGALAVVIWGLRWQSYGVVLLALIVLLGGLLLFLEGRARLRPWLFPLAFLALAVPLPFIDRASPWLEAMTARMST
;
A
#
# COMPACT_ATOMS: atom_id res chain seq x y z
N MET A 1 1.53 13.77 42.28
CA MET A 1 0.47 12.74 42.19
C MET A 1 -0.39 12.97 40.92
N ARG A 2 0.21 13.04 39.72
CA ARG A 2 -0.52 13.38 38.48
C ARG A 2 0.10 12.87 37.17
N ASP A 3 0.95 11.84 37.21
CA ASP A 3 1.68 11.36 36.01
C ASP A 3 1.35 9.92 35.55
N TRP A 4 0.45 9.20 36.23
CA TRP A 4 0.13 7.80 35.90
C TRP A 4 -0.93 7.61 34.79
N LEU A 5 -1.49 8.70 34.24
CA LEU A 5 -2.69 8.61 33.38
C LEU A 5 -2.46 8.69 31.86
N LYS A 6 -1.26 9.01 31.36
CA LYS A 6 -1.19 9.44 29.94
C LYS A 6 -0.97 8.38 28.87
N THR A 7 -0.55 7.14 29.15
CA THR A 7 -0.40 6.13 28.06
C THR A 7 -0.56 4.65 28.44
N GLY A 8 -0.49 4.27 29.72
CA GLY A 8 -0.55 2.86 30.15
C GLY A 8 -1.96 2.34 30.46
N GLY A 9 -2.82 3.16 31.07
CA GLY A 9 -4.12 2.73 31.58
C GLY A 9 -5.11 2.31 30.50
N VAL A 10 -5.14 3.01 29.36
CA VAL A 10 -6.08 2.72 28.26
C VAL A 10 -5.75 1.38 27.58
N ARG A 11 -4.47 1.04 27.38
CA ARG A 11 -4.07 -0.26 26.83
C ARG A 11 -4.37 -1.40 27.79
N ALA A 12 -4.09 -1.21 29.08
CA ALA A 12 -4.36 -2.20 30.12
C ALA A 12 -5.88 -2.45 30.29
N ALA A 13 -6.70 -1.40 30.27
CA ALA A 13 -8.16 -1.51 30.31
C ALA A 13 -8.71 -2.23 29.07
N ARG A 14 -8.18 -1.92 27.88
CA ARG A 14 -8.57 -2.59 26.63
C ARG A 14 -8.22 -4.08 26.64
N GLN A 15 -7.04 -4.44 27.15
CA GLN A 15 -6.62 -5.84 27.28
C GLN A 15 -7.50 -6.62 28.27
N ARG A 16 -7.88 -6.00 29.39
CA ARG A 16 -8.80 -6.59 30.37
C ARG A 16 -10.20 -6.83 29.80
N LEU A 17 -10.77 -5.85 29.10
CA LEU A 17 -12.08 -6.00 28.46
C LEU A 17 -12.09 -7.08 27.38
N VAL A 18 -11.02 -7.14 26.57
CA VAL A 18 -10.85 -8.19 25.56
C VAL A 18 -10.72 -9.57 26.22
N ALA A 19 -9.94 -9.69 27.29
CA ALA A 19 -9.80 -10.94 28.04
C ALA A 19 -11.14 -11.41 28.65
N LEU A 20 -11.92 -10.50 29.21
CA LEU A 20 -13.25 -10.79 29.76
C LEU A 20 -14.27 -11.18 28.68
N PHE A 21 -14.21 -10.56 27.51
CA PHE A 21 -15.03 -10.93 26.36
C PHE A 21 -14.72 -12.35 25.84
N PHE A 22 -13.43 -12.71 25.73
CA PHE A 22 -13.02 -14.07 25.34
C PHE A 22 -13.34 -15.10 26.41
N ALA A 23 -13.21 -14.75 27.70
CA ALA A 23 -13.62 -15.61 28.81
C ALA A 23 -15.14 -15.89 28.78
N ARG A 24 -15.95 -14.93 28.31
CA ARG A 24 -17.40 -15.08 28.19
C ARG A 24 -17.85 -15.90 26.98
N THR A 25 -17.07 -15.93 25.91
CA THR A 25 -17.45 -16.55 24.63
C THR A 25 -16.91 -17.98 24.47
N GLY A 26 -16.04 -18.45 25.36
CA GLY A 26 -15.43 -19.78 25.27
C GLY A 26 -14.47 -19.95 24.07
N GLU A 27 -14.31 -18.92 23.24
CA GLU A 27 -13.43 -18.95 22.09
C GLU A 27 -11.99 -18.76 22.53
N LYS A 28 -11.16 -19.78 22.28
CA LYS A 28 -9.71 -19.63 22.41
C LYS A 28 -9.25 -18.55 21.42
N PRO A 29 -8.59 -17.47 21.89
CA PRO A 29 -8.12 -16.44 20.99
C PRO A 29 -7.22 -17.06 19.94
N LEU A 30 -7.56 -16.88 18.66
CA LEU A 30 -6.77 -17.39 17.54
C LEU A 30 -5.28 -17.07 17.75
N PRO A 31 -4.36 -18.01 17.43
CA PRO A 31 -2.93 -17.79 17.56
C PRO A 31 -2.52 -16.46 16.92
N GLY A 32 -1.59 -15.72 17.53
CA GLY A 32 -1.17 -14.41 17.04
C GLY A 32 -0.73 -14.43 15.57
N ARG A 33 -0.17 -15.56 15.10
CA ARG A 33 0.19 -15.80 13.71
C ARG A 33 -1.03 -15.91 12.78
N THR A 34 -2.07 -16.63 13.20
CA THR A 34 -3.32 -16.77 12.43
C THR A 34 -4.02 -15.44 12.26
N ARG A 35 -4.08 -14.62 13.32
CA ARG A 35 -4.66 -13.26 13.24
C ARG A 35 -3.91 -12.35 12.27
N ALA A 36 -2.57 -12.42 12.29
CA ALA A 36 -1.74 -11.65 11.37
C ALA A 36 -1.94 -12.09 9.90
N LEU A 37 -2.03 -13.40 9.66
CA LEU A 37 -2.32 -13.94 8.33
C LEU A 37 -3.70 -13.50 7.82
N LEU A 38 -4.73 -13.60 8.66
CA LEU A 38 -6.08 -13.15 8.32
C LEU A 38 -6.11 -11.65 8.00
N ALA A 39 -5.42 -10.83 8.79
CA ALA A 39 -5.31 -9.40 8.50
C ALA A 39 -4.62 -9.13 7.16
N CYS A 40 -3.54 -9.85 6.86
CA CYS A 40 -2.85 -9.73 5.56
C CYS A 40 -3.76 -10.13 4.40
N ILE A 41 -4.48 -11.25 4.54
CA ILE A 41 -5.43 -11.73 3.53
C ILE A 41 -6.55 -10.72 3.32
N LEU A 42 -7.12 -10.17 4.39
CA LEU A 42 -8.21 -9.20 4.30
C LEU A 42 -7.76 -7.90 3.64
N ILE A 43 -6.57 -7.39 3.97
CA ILE A 43 -6.00 -6.20 3.34
C ILE A 43 -5.73 -6.47 1.86
N ALA A 44 -5.13 -7.62 1.52
CA ALA A 44 -4.89 -7.98 0.13
C ALA A 44 -6.19 -8.08 -0.67
N ALA A 45 -7.20 -8.75 -0.11
CA ALA A 45 -8.53 -8.87 -0.72
C ALA A 45 -9.20 -7.50 -0.91
N LEU A 46 -9.12 -6.60 0.09
CA LEU A 46 -9.63 -5.24 -0.02
C LEU A 46 -8.95 -4.45 -1.14
N LEU A 47 -7.60 -4.48 -1.21
CA LEU A 47 -6.85 -3.78 -2.25
C LEU A 47 -7.15 -4.32 -3.64
N LEU A 48 -7.28 -5.64 -3.78
CA LEU A 48 -7.65 -6.28 -5.04
C LEU A 48 -9.08 -5.93 -5.46
N PHE A 49 -10.02 -5.98 -4.53
CA PHE A 49 -11.41 -5.62 -4.79
C PHE A 49 -11.54 -4.16 -5.24
N LEU A 50 -10.92 -3.24 -4.51
CA LEU A 50 -10.99 -1.81 -4.79
C LEU A 50 -10.21 -1.44 -6.07
N GLY A 51 -9.11 -2.13 -6.33
CA GLY A 51 -8.24 -1.90 -7.48
C GLY A 51 -8.59 -2.67 -8.73
N TYR A 52 -9.53 -3.62 -8.69
CA TYR A 52 -9.86 -4.51 -9.80
C TYR A 52 -9.98 -3.81 -11.17
N PRO A 53 -10.83 -2.77 -11.34
CA PRO A 53 -10.94 -2.11 -12.64
C PRO A 53 -9.63 -1.42 -13.06
N ALA A 54 -8.88 -0.87 -12.09
CA ALA A 54 -7.61 -0.21 -12.36
C ALA A 54 -6.51 -1.21 -12.75
N PHE A 55 -6.49 -2.41 -12.17
CA PHE A 55 -5.57 -3.48 -12.57
C PHE A 55 -5.87 -4.01 -13.96
N VAL A 56 -7.16 -4.20 -14.32
CA VAL A 56 -7.53 -4.60 -15.68
C VAL A 56 -7.05 -3.55 -16.69
N TRP A 57 -7.28 -2.27 -16.39
CA TRP A 57 -6.78 -1.16 -17.20
C TRP A 57 -5.25 -1.14 -17.28
N LEU A 58 -4.55 -1.42 -16.17
CA LEU A 58 -3.09 -1.47 -16.11
C LEU A 58 -2.51 -2.52 -17.06
N LEU A 59 -3.05 -3.75 -17.01
CA LEU A 59 -2.61 -4.83 -17.88
C LEU A 59 -2.89 -4.51 -19.36
N ALA A 60 -4.04 -3.91 -19.67
CA ALA A 60 -4.35 -3.48 -21.03
C ALA A 60 -3.36 -2.39 -21.50
N SER A 61 -3.03 -1.44 -20.62
CA SER A 61 -2.09 -0.35 -20.93
C SER A 61 -0.67 -0.85 -21.20
N TRP A 62 -0.18 -1.80 -20.41
CA TRP A 62 1.16 -2.39 -20.66
C TRP A 62 1.22 -3.20 -21.95
N ARG A 63 0.12 -3.84 -22.36
CA ARG A 63 0.05 -4.58 -23.63
C ARG A 63 -0.12 -3.67 -24.84
N GLY A 64 -0.86 -2.57 -24.68
CA GLY A 64 -1.24 -1.68 -25.77
C GLY A 64 -0.22 -0.57 -26.06
N SER A 65 0.68 -0.24 -25.13
CA SER A 65 1.64 0.85 -25.30
C SER A 65 3.05 0.34 -25.63
N PRO A 66 3.68 0.83 -26.73
CA PRO A 66 5.09 0.58 -27.04
C PRO A 66 6.03 1.04 -25.92
N TYR A 67 5.62 2.07 -25.16
CA TYR A 67 6.45 2.69 -24.13
C TYR A 67 6.41 1.94 -22.80
N TYR A 68 5.34 1.20 -22.49
CA TYR A 68 5.15 0.56 -21.18
C TYR A 68 5.31 -0.95 -21.17
N GLY A 69 5.69 -1.58 -22.29
CA GLY A 69 5.93 -3.03 -22.33
C GLY A 69 6.96 -3.52 -21.31
N HIS A 70 7.96 -2.70 -20.97
CA HIS A 70 8.97 -3.03 -19.96
C HIS A 70 8.43 -3.01 -18.52
N ALA A 71 7.28 -2.36 -18.28
CA ALA A 71 6.69 -2.24 -16.94
C ALA A 71 6.25 -3.59 -16.35
N PHE A 72 6.07 -4.63 -17.18
CA PHE A 72 5.81 -6.00 -16.71
C PHE A 72 6.90 -6.55 -15.79
N LEU A 73 8.14 -6.06 -15.91
CA LEU A 73 9.27 -6.49 -15.06
C LEU A 73 9.25 -5.80 -13.68
N VAL A 74 8.55 -4.68 -13.55
CA VAL A 74 8.57 -3.85 -12.33
C VAL A 74 7.90 -4.56 -11.15
N PRO A 75 6.68 -5.15 -11.24
CA PRO A 75 6.07 -5.83 -10.09
C PRO A 75 6.86 -7.04 -9.56
N PRO A 76 7.39 -7.96 -10.40
CA PRO A 76 8.23 -9.05 -9.92
C PRO A 76 9.50 -8.56 -9.21
N LEU A 77 10.17 -7.55 -9.77
CA LEU A 77 11.37 -6.97 -9.18
C LEU A 77 11.06 -6.21 -7.87
N ALA A 78 9.92 -5.52 -7.79
CA ALA A 78 9.44 -4.90 -6.57
C ALA A 78 9.16 -5.95 -5.49
N ALA A 79 8.52 -7.06 -5.84
CA ALA A 79 8.25 -8.17 -4.94
C ALA A 79 9.56 -8.82 -4.43
N LEU A 80 10.56 -8.99 -5.31
CA LEU A 80 11.88 -9.46 -4.92
C LEU A 80 12.58 -8.49 -3.97
N ALA A 81 12.54 -7.18 -4.26
CA ALA A 81 13.12 -6.15 -3.40
C ALA A 81 12.45 -6.14 -2.01
N ALA A 82 11.11 -6.24 -1.98
CA ALA A 82 10.33 -6.41 -0.77
C ALA A 82 10.75 -7.66 0.02
N TRP A 83 10.89 -8.80 -0.65
CA TRP A 83 11.28 -10.05 -0.01
C TRP A 83 12.68 -9.97 0.61
N ARG A 84 13.64 -9.32 -0.06
CA ARG A 84 15.00 -9.09 0.47
C ARG A 84 15.01 -8.23 1.73
N GLN A 85 14.05 -7.32 1.89
CA GLN A 85 13.94 -6.47 3.08
C GLN A 85 13.24 -7.15 4.26
N TRP A 86 12.58 -8.29 4.04
CA TRP A 86 11.81 -9.01 5.05
C TRP A 86 12.59 -9.30 6.35
N PRO A 87 13.86 -9.75 6.32
CA PRO A 87 14.64 -9.98 7.54
C PRO A 87 14.84 -8.69 8.37
N SER A 88 15.08 -7.56 7.71
CA SER A 88 15.25 -6.25 8.34
C SER A 88 13.96 -5.79 9.02
N VAL A 89 12.82 -5.98 8.34
CA VAL A 89 11.48 -5.63 8.85
C VAL A 89 11.12 -6.45 10.09
N ARG A 90 11.47 -7.74 10.11
CA ARG A 90 11.20 -8.62 11.25
C ARG A 90 11.98 -8.24 12.52
N ARG A 91 13.17 -7.66 12.38
CA ARG A 91 14.02 -7.23 13.50
C ARG A 91 13.58 -5.90 14.10
N ALA A 92 12.92 -5.05 13.32
CA ALA A 92 12.43 -3.76 13.80
C ALA A 92 11.25 -3.93 14.78
N PRO A 93 11.11 -3.08 15.81
CA PRO A 93 9.97 -3.13 16.73
C PRO A 93 8.67 -2.73 16.02
N ARG A 94 7.57 -3.37 16.40
CA ARG A 94 6.23 -3.06 15.89
C ARG A 94 5.62 -1.94 16.73
N GLN A 95 5.30 -0.80 16.12
CA GLN A 95 4.74 0.36 16.82
C GLN A 95 3.69 1.04 15.95
N SER A 96 2.41 0.93 16.34
CA SER A 96 1.33 1.60 15.59
C SER A 96 1.53 3.11 15.57
N ASP A 97 1.40 3.72 14.38
CA ASP A 97 1.46 5.17 14.19
C ASP A 97 0.10 5.68 13.68
N GLY A 98 -0.55 6.55 14.45
CA GLY A 98 -1.85 7.13 14.11
C GLY A 98 -1.85 7.93 12.80
N LEU A 99 -0.70 8.46 12.38
CA LEU A 99 -0.58 9.14 11.08
C LEU A 99 -0.81 8.19 9.90
N GLY A 100 -0.56 6.89 10.09
CA GLY A 100 -0.90 5.88 9.11
C GLY A 100 -2.40 5.79 8.84
N LEU A 101 -3.24 6.00 9.86
CA LEU A 101 -4.69 5.98 9.70
C LEU A 101 -5.18 7.19 8.89
N LEU A 102 -4.66 8.38 9.19
CA LEU A 102 -4.97 9.58 8.43
C LEU A 102 -4.55 9.44 6.96
N LEU A 103 -3.35 8.91 6.73
CA LEU A 103 -2.83 8.66 5.39
C LEU A 103 -3.69 7.63 4.63
N ALA A 104 -4.05 6.53 5.30
CA ALA A 104 -4.92 5.50 4.72
C ALA A 104 -6.32 6.05 4.39
N ALA A 105 -6.91 6.84 5.29
CA ALA A 105 -8.21 7.46 5.06
C ALA A 105 -8.18 8.44 3.87
N GLY A 106 -7.16 9.30 3.80
CA GLY A 106 -6.96 10.22 2.68
C GLY A 106 -6.77 9.47 1.35
N ALA A 107 -5.92 8.43 1.35
CA ALA A 107 -5.71 7.60 0.17
C ALA A 107 -6.99 6.88 -0.27
N LEU A 108 -7.79 6.37 0.67
CA LEU A 108 -9.08 5.74 0.38
C LEU A 108 -10.06 6.73 -0.28
N ALA A 109 -10.12 7.97 0.22
CA ALA A 109 -10.95 9.02 -0.41
C ALA A 109 -10.51 9.30 -1.85
N VAL A 110 -9.19 9.34 -2.10
CA VAL A 110 -8.64 9.50 -3.45
C VAL A 110 -8.96 8.29 -4.35
N VAL A 111 -8.91 7.06 -3.82
CA VAL A 111 -9.32 5.87 -4.58
C VAL A 111 -10.79 5.97 -5.00
N ILE A 112 -11.69 6.31 -4.07
CA ILE A 112 -13.12 6.45 -4.37
C ILE A 112 -13.35 7.53 -5.42
N TRP A 113 -12.70 8.68 -5.26
CA TRP A 113 -12.75 9.76 -6.24
C TRP A 113 -12.20 9.32 -7.61
N GLY A 114 -11.05 8.66 -7.65
CA GLY A 114 -10.43 8.19 -8.88
C GLY A 114 -11.28 7.16 -9.62
N LEU A 115 -11.93 6.24 -8.89
CA LEU A 115 -12.88 5.28 -9.46
C LEU A 115 -14.10 6.00 -10.07
N ARG A 116 -14.64 7.02 -9.38
CA ARG A 116 -15.78 7.82 -9.86
C ARG A 116 -15.52 8.53 -11.19
N TRP A 117 -14.27 8.91 -11.45
CA TRP A 117 -13.82 9.59 -12.67
C TRP A 117 -13.04 8.69 -13.62
N GLN A 118 -12.98 7.38 -13.37
CA GLN A 118 -12.20 6.41 -14.16
C GLN A 118 -10.72 6.80 -14.33
N SER A 119 -10.15 7.52 -13.35
CA SER A 119 -8.75 7.92 -13.32
C SER A 119 -7.91 6.78 -12.75
N TYR A 120 -7.76 5.70 -13.52
CA TYR A 120 -7.16 4.45 -13.04
C TYR A 120 -5.69 4.58 -12.64
N GLY A 121 -4.90 5.43 -13.31
CA GLY A 121 -3.53 5.74 -12.88
C GLY A 121 -3.50 6.36 -11.47
N VAL A 122 -4.42 7.30 -11.18
CA VAL A 122 -4.55 7.90 -9.84
C VAL A 122 -5.00 6.86 -8.82
N VAL A 123 -5.93 5.97 -9.19
CA VAL A 123 -6.36 4.86 -8.32
C VAL A 123 -5.18 3.97 -7.94
N LEU A 124 -4.34 3.56 -8.89
CA LEU A 124 -3.18 2.71 -8.62
C LEU A 124 -2.16 3.37 -7.70
N LEU A 125 -1.85 4.65 -7.94
CA LEU A 125 -0.97 5.41 -7.05
C LEU A 125 -1.57 5.54 -5.64
N ALA A 126 -2.87 5.80 -5.55
CA ALA A 126 -3.57 5.90 -4.28
C ALA A 126 -3.63 4.55 -3.54
N LEU A 127 -3.73 3.41 -4.24
CA LEU A 127 -3.64 2.08 -3.62
C LEU A 127 -2.25 1.81 -3.02
N ILE A 128 -1.18 2.27 -3.66
CA ILE A 128 0.19 2.18 -3.12
C ILE A 128 0.30 3.01 -1.83
N VAL A 129 -0.24 4.23 -1.83
CA VAL A 129 -0.29 5.09 -0.63
C VAL A 129 -1.17 4.49 0.46
N LEU A 130 -2.31 3.90 0.11
CA LEU A 130 -3.21 3.22 1.03
C LEU A 130 -2.51 2.04 1.71
N LEU A 131 -1.79 1.21 0.94
CA LEU A 131 -0.98 0.12 1.49
C LEU A 131 0.11 0.67 2.43
N GLY A 132 0.83 1.72 2.03
CA GLY A 132 1.82 2.39 2.87
C GLY A 132 1.23 2.95 4.17
N GLY A 133 0.04 3.56 4.12
CA GLY A 133 -0.68 4.07 5.29
C GLY A 133 -1.14 2.96 6.23
N LEU A 134 -1.66 1.86 5.69
CA LEU A 134 -2.02 0.67 6.47
C LEU A 134 -0.79 0.05 7.13
N LEU A 135 0.33 -0.09 6.41
CA LEU A 135 1.59 -0.58 6.97
C LEU A 135 2.11 0.37 8.06
N LEU A 136 2.04 1.69 7.86
CA LEU A 136 2.42 2.67 8.87
C LEU A 136 1.55 2.55 10.13
N PHE A 137 0.25 2.39 9.96
CA PHE A 137 -0.71 2.26 11.05
C PHE A 137 -0.51 0.96 11.84
N LEU A 138 -0.25 -0.15 11.16
CA LEU A 138 -0.18 -1.48 11.76
C LEU A 138 1.21 -1.87 12.26
N GLU A 139 2.25 -1.45 11.55
CA GLU A 139 3.64 -1.88 11.77
C GLU A 139 4.54 -0.74 12.29
N GLY A 140 4.26 0.51 11.89
CA GLY A 140 5.03 1.69 12.29
C GLY A 140 6.11 2.12 11.30
N ARG A 141 6.66 3.31 11.55
CA ARG A 141 7.68 3.94 10.68
C ARG A 141 8.93 3.10 10.50
N ALA A 142 9.43 2.51 11.58
CA ALA A 142 10.65 1.72 11.56
C ALA A 142 10.53 0.51 10.63
N ARG A 143 9.34 -0.10 10.59
CA ARG A 143 9.02 -1.23 9.72
C ARG A 143 8.62 -0.80 8.32
N LEU A 144 8.07 0.41 8.12
CA LEU A 144 7.73 0.93 6.79
C LEU A 144 8.95 1.33 5.96
N ARG A 145 9.99 1.90 6.58
CA ARG A 145 11.19 2.43 5.87
C ARG A 145 11.77 1.48 4.82
N PRO A 146 12.00 0.18 5.11
CA PRO A 146 12.52 -0.76 4.11
C PRO A 146 11.57 -0.99 2.92
N TRP A 147 10.26 -0.77 3.09
CA TRP A 147 9.26 -0.91 2.04
C TRP A 147 9.12 0.31 1.15
N LEU A 148 9.66 1.47 1.53
CA LEU A 148 9.54 2.69 0.73
C LEU A 148 10.11 2.50 -0.67
N PHE A 149 11.25 1.82 -0.80
CA PHE A 149 11.84 1.52 -2.10
C PHE A 149 10.93 0.60 -2.95
N PRO A 150 10.52 -0.61 -2.48
CA PRO A 150 9.58 -1.45 -3.23
C PRO A 150 8.27 -0.73 -3.62
N LEU A 151 7.70 0.06 -2.72
CA LEU A 151 6.46 0.80 -2.98
C LEU A 151 6.65 1.91 -4.02
N ALA A 152 7.73 2.70 -3.90
CA ALA A 152 8.06 3.72 -4.88
C ALA A 152 8.38 3.09 -6.25
N PHE A 153 9.04 1.94 -6.25
CA PHE A 153 9.36 1.21 -7.47
C PHE A 153 8.09 0.69 -8.17
N LEU A 154 7.09 0.19 -7.43
CA LEU A 154 5.78 -0.14 -7.99
C LEU A 154 5.07 1.05 -8.62
N ALA A 155 5.23 2.25 -8.07
CA ALA A 155 4.62 3.46 -8.63
C ALA A 155 5.14 3.77 -10.04
N LEU A 156 6.39 3.39 -10.36
CA LEU A 156 6.96 3.53 -11.70
C LEU A 156 6.29 2.61 -12.73
N ALA A 157 5.63 1.54 -12.30
CA ALA A 157 4.90 0.65 -13.20
C ALA A 157 3.57 1.27 -13.68
N VAL A 158 3.08 2.31 -13.00
CA VAL A 158 1.80 2.95 -13.31
C VAL A 158 1.95 3.85 -14.54
N PRO A 159 1.20 3.61 -15.63
CA PRO A 159 1.23 4.46 -16.80
C PRO A 159 0.73 5.86 -16.46
N LEU A 160 1.57 6.85 -16.74
CA LEU A 160 1.24 8.25 -16.54
C LEU A 160 0.81 8.86 -17.89
N PRO A 161 -0.36 9.51 -17.95
CA PRO A 161 -0.96 9.97 -19.22
C PRO A 161 -0.17 11.08 -19.91
N PHE A 162 0.82 11.69 -19.23
CA PHE A 162 1.65 12.72 -19.84
C PHE A 162 2.74 12.15 -20.75
N ILE A 163 3.17 10.90 -20.53
CA ILE A 163 4.26 10.29 -21.32
C ILE A 163 3.78 10.09 -22.76
N ASP A 164 2.62 9.44 -22.95
CA ASP A 164 2.07 9.20 -24.28
C ASP A 164 1.75 10.51 -25.04
N ARG A 165 1.47 11.61 -24.33
CA ARG A 165 1.24 12.94 -24.95
C ARG A 165 2.53 13.66 -25.30
N ALA A 166 3.60 13.45 -24.55
CA ALA A 166 4.88 14.13 -24.73
C ALA A 166 5.77 13.44 -25.77
N SER A 167 5.66 12.12 -25.94
CA SER A 167 6.51 11.36 -26.87
C SER A 167 6.46 11.88 -28.31
N PRO A 168 5.29 12.18 -28.92
CA PRO A 168 5.25 12.69 -30.30
C PRO A 168 5.97 14.04 -30.47
N TRP A 169 5.98 14.88 -29.43
CA TRP A 169 6.72 16.13 -29.42
C TRP A 169 8.24 15.91 -29.46
N LEU A 170 8.73 14.93 -28.70
CA LEU A 170 10.14 14.57 -28.66
C LEU A 170 10.60 13.92 -29.97
N GLU A 171 9.75 13.08 -30.56
CA GLU A 171 9.97 12.49 -31.88
C GLU A 171 10.03 13.56 -32.97
N ALA A 172 9.11 14.54 -32.95
CA ALA A 172 9.12 15.65 -33.90
C ALA A 172 10.36 16.55 -33.75
N MET A 173 10.83 16.79 -32.51
CA MET A 173 12.07 17.54 -32.28
C MET A 173 13.29 16.81 -32.83
N THR A 174 13.40 15.50 -32.59
CA THR A 174 14.53 14.70 -33.09
C THR A 174 14.50 14.59 -34.62
N ALA A 175 13.33 14.38 -35.23
CA ALA A 175 13.18 14.37 -36.68
C ALA A 175 13.59 15.72 -37.33
N ARG A 176 13.34 16.85 -36.66
CA ARG A 176 13.76 18.19 -37.11
C ARG A 176 15.26 18.46 -36.94
N MET A 177 15.92 17.78 -36.01
CA MET A 177 17.37 17.93 -35.78
C MET A 177 18.20 17.01 -36.68
N SER A 178 17.60 15.96 -37.25
CA SER A 178 18.29 15.02 -38.15
C SER A 178 18.19 15.37 -39.63
N THR A 179 17.58 16.51 -39.99
CA THR A 179 17.54 17.08 -41.35
C THR A 179 18.39 18.34 -41.42
#